data_AF-A0A423Y4G3-F1
#
_entry.id   AF-A0A423Y4G3-F1
#
_cell.length_a   1.000
_cell.length_b   1.000
_cell.length_c   1.000
_cell.angle_alpha   90.00
_cell.angle_beta   90.00
_cell.angle_gamma   90.00
#
_symmetry.space_group_name_H-M   'P 1'
#
loop_
_entity.id
_entity.type
_entity.pdbx_description
1 polymer ?
#
loop_
_entity_poly.entity_id
_entity_poly.type
_entity_poly.pdbx_seq_one_letter_code
_entity_poly.pdbx_strand_id
1 'polypeptide(L)'
;MSMLVVVTESVPPRLRGRLAIWLLELRAGVYVGDVSRRVREMIWHQIAELAEEGNVVMAWATNNESGFDFQTYGVNRRIPVDLDGLRLVSFLPLENQ
;
A
#
# COMPACT_ATOMS: atom_id res chain seq x y z
N MET A 1 -7.25 -10.05 -13.33
CA MET A 1 -7.78 -9.54 -12.05
C MET A 1 -6.94 -10.19 -10.97
N SER A 2 -6.50 -9.43 -9.98
CA SER A 2 -5.72 -9.91 -8.84
C SER A 2 -6.14 -9.17 -7.57
N MET A 3 -6.19 -9.90 -6.45
CA MET A 3 -6.44 -9.33 -5.13
C MET A 3 -5.47 -8.18 -4.83
N LEU A 4 -6.00 -7.10 -4.27
CA LEU A 4 -5.32 -5.87 -3.89
C LEU A 4 -5.69 -5.53 -2.44
N VAL A 5 -4.69 -5.16 -1.65
CA VAL A 5 -4.84 -4.63 -0.30
C VAL A 5 -4.14 -3.27 -0.24
N VAL A 6 -4.82 -2.26 0.30
CA VAL A 6 -4.25 -0.94 0.57
C VAL A 6 -4.39 -0.65 2.05
N VAL A 7 -3.27 -0.35 2.72
CA VAL A 7 -3.22 0.07 4.12
C VAL A 7 -2.77 1.52 4.17
N THR A 8 -3.54 2.38 4.85
CA THR A 8 -3.25 3.81 4.98
C THR A 8 -3.14 4.22 6.44
N GLU A 9 -2.20 5.12 6.72
CA GLU A 9 -1.98 5.70 8.05
C GLU A 9 -1.82 7.22 7.90
N SER A 10 -2.50 7.98 8.78
CA SER A 10 -2.45 9.44 8.81
C SER A 10 -2.77 10.14 7.47
N VAL A 11 -3.56 9.51 6.60
CA VAL A 11 -3.95 10.09 5.31
C VAL A 11 -5.19 11.00 5.41
N PRO A 12 -5.30 12.03 4.54
CA PRO A 12 -6.46 12.92 4.49
C PRO A 12 -7.79 12.18 4.20
N PRO A 13 -8.94 12.66 4.73
CA PRO A 13 -10.25 12.05 4.45
C PRO A 13 -10.59 11.92 2.97
N ARG A 14 -10.08 12.84 2.13
CA ARG A 14 -10.31 12.81 0.67
C ARG A 14 -9.75 11.55 0.01
N LEU A 15 -8.59 11.06 0.47
CA LEU A 15 -8.00 9.82 -0.05
C LEU A 15 -8.81 8.61 0.43
N ARG A 16 -9.27 8.61 1.68
CA ARG A 16 -10.14 7.53 2.22
C ARG A 16 -11.41 7.36 1.38
N GLY A 17 -12.13 8.46 1.15
CA GLY A 17 -13.32 8.45 0.29
C GLY A 17 -13.01 8.04 -1.15
N ARG A 18 -11.85 8.46 -1.69
CA ARG A 18 -11.40 8.07 -3.03
C ARG A 18 -11.13 6.57 -3.15
N LEU A 19 -10.46 5.95 -2.18
CA LEU A 19 -10.19 4.50 -2.18
C LEU A 19 -11.47 3.68 -2.07
N ALA A 20 -12.43 4.14 -1.26
CA ALA A 20 -13.73 3.49 -1.07
C ALA A 20 -14.61 3.42 -2.34
N ILE A 21 -14.25 4.13 -3.42
CA ILE A 21 -14.94 4.02 -4.72
C ILE A 21 -14.70 2.65 -5.37
N TRP A 22 -13.51 2.06 -5.17
CA TRP A 22 -13.11 0.82 -5.83
C TRP A 22 -12.90 -0.35 -4.86
N LEU A 23 -12.58 -0.05 -3.60
CA LEU A 23 -12.16 -1.04 -2.61
C LEU A 23 -13.08 -1.00 -1.40
N LEU A 24 -13.26 -2.16 -0.78
CA LEU A 24 -14.03 -2.30 0.45
C LEU A 24 -13.13 -2.01 1.66
N GLU A 25 -13.52 -1.04 2.50
CA GLU A 25 -12.83 -0.75 3.76
C GLU A 25 -13.26 -1.75 4.86
N LEU A 26 -12.40 -2.73 5.16
CA LEU A 26 -12.68 -3.77 6.17
C LEU A 26 -12.43 -3.28 7.60
N ARG A 27 -11.45 -2.39 7.75
CA ARG A 27 -11.08 -1.70 8.99
C ARG A 27 -10.61 -0.29 8.64
N ALA A 28 -10.55 0.59 9.63
CA ALA A 28 -10.06 1.95 9.43
C ALA A 28 -8.69 1.93 8.73
N GLY A 29 -8.65 2.48 7.51
CA GLY A 29 -7.44 2.54 6.70
C GLY A 29 -7.04 1.22 6.02
N VAL A 30 -7.84 0.16 6.08
CA VAL A 30 -7.55 -1.14 5.44
C VAL A 30 -8.60 -1.44 4.38
N TYR A 31 -8.18 -1.37 3.12
CA TYR A 31 -9.02 -1.54 1.94
C TYR A 31 -8.65 -2.82 1.20
N VAL A 32 -9.65 -3.57 0.73
CA VAL A 32 -9.47 -4.82 -0.04
C VAL A 32 -10.34 -4.80 -1.28
N GLY A 33 -9.81 -5.33 -2.39
CA GLY A 33 -10.57 -5.53 -3.63
C GLY A 33 -9.87 -6.49 -4.59
N ASP A 34 -10.51 -6.78 -5.72
CA ASP A 34 -9.91 -7.52 -6.83
C ASP A 34 -9.97 -6.63 -8.07
N VAL A 35 -8.82 -6.26 -8.63
CA VAL A 35 -8.73 -5.28 -9.70
C VAL A 35 -7.75 -5.70 -10.80
N SER A 36 -7.87 -5.07 -11.97
CA SER A 36 -6.90 -5.25 -13.05
C SER A 36 -5.62 -4.45 -12.77
N ARG A 37 -4.51 -4.80 -13.44
CA ARG A 37 -3.25 -4.06 -13.35
C ARG A 37 -3.42 -2.57 -13.66
N ARG A 38 -4.20 -2.23 -14.70
CA ARG A 38 -4.47 -0.83 -15.07
C ARG A 38 -5.18 -0.06 -13.96
N VAL A 39 -6.17 -0.69 -13.31
CA VAL A 39 -6.90 -0.08 -12.19
C VAL A 39 -6.00 0.06 -10.97
N ARG A 40 -5.14 -0.93 -10.69
CA ARG A 40 -4.12 -0.84 -9.64
C ARG A 40 -3.15 0.32 -9.85
N GLU A 41 -2.62 0.49 -11.06
CA GLU A 41 -1.71 1.59 -11.41
C GLU A 41 -2.41 2.97 -11.28
N MET A 42 -3.68 3.06 -11.68
CA MET A 42 -4.49 4.26 -11.45
C MET A 42 -4.71 4.54 -9.96
N ILE A 43 -5.07 3.52 -9.15
CA ILE A 43 -5.22 3.67 -7.70
C ILE A 43 -3.91 4.17 -7.08
N TRP A 44 -2.78 3.63 -7.53
CA TRP A 44 -1.46 4.08 -7.07
C TRP A 44 -1.20 5.56 -7.36
N HIS A 45 -1.51 6.03 -8.57
CA HIS A 45 -1.41 7.44 -8.90
C HIS A 45 -2.29 8.31 -7.99
N GLN A 46 -3.51 7.85 -7.66
CA GLN A 46 -4.38 8.59 -6.74
C GLN A 46 -3.81 8.65 -5.33
N ILE A 47 -3.19 7.57 -4.86
CA ILE A 47 -2.49 7.54 -3.58
C ILE A 47 -1.36 8.57 -3.57
N ALA A 48 -0.49 8.54 -4.60
CA ALA A 48 0.67 9.44 -4.67
C ALA A 48 0.28 10.93 -4.67
N GLU A 49 -0.83 11.29 -5.31
CA GLU A 49 -1.31 12.68 -5.37
C GLU A 49 -2.04 13.14 -4.11
N LEU A 50 -2.68 12.23 -3.36
CA LEU A 50 -3.63 12.60 -2.31
C LEU A 50 -3.20 12.20 -0.89
N ALA A 51 -2.12 11.42 -0.74
CA ALA A 51 -1.68 10.93 0.56
C ALA A 51 -1.01 12.00 1.44
N GLU A 52 -0.51 13.09 0.84
CA GLU A 52 0.18 14.18 1.55
C GLU A 52 1.31 13.68 2.45
N GLU A 53 1.29 14.00 3.74
CA GLU A 53 2.24 13.57 4.77
C GLU A 53 1.91 12.17 5.33
N GLY A 54 0.79 11.58 4.93
CA GLY A 54 0.41 10.23 5.32
C GLY A 54 1.29 9.17 4.65
N ASN A 55 1.20 7.94 5.16
CA ASN A 55 1.90 6.80 4.58
C ASN A 55 0.92 5.71 4.13
N VAL A 56 1.30 5.00 3.06
CA VAL A 56 0.46 3.98 2.43
C VAL A 56 1.30 2.79 2.02
N VAL A 57 0.77 1.58 2.25
CA VAL A 57 1.28 0.33 1.70
C VAL A 57 0.23 -0.24 0.75
N MET A 58 0.62 -0.60 -0.46
CA MET A 58 -0.23 -1.27 -1.43
C MET A 58 0.37 -2.62 -1.80
N ALA A 59 -0.34 -3.71 -1.53
CA ALA A 59 0.08 -5.08 -1.82
C ALA A 59 -0.91 -5.77 -2.77
N TRP A 60 -0.42 -6.56 -3.72
CA TRP A 60 -1.26 -7.28 -4.68
C TRP A 60 -0.76 -8.69 -4.95
N ALA A 61 -1.68 -9.58 -5.29
CA ALA A 61 -1.35 -10.93 -5.73
C ALA A 61 -0.63 -10.90 -7.10
N THR A 62 0.45 -11.66 -7.25
CA THR A 62 1.20 -11.79 -8.51
C THR A 62 1.83 -13.18 -8.61
N ASN A 63 2.24 -13.57 -9.82
CA ASN A 63 2.87 -14.85 -10.08
C ASN A 63 4.39 -14.79 -9.87
N ASN A 64 4.82 -14.53 -8.63
CA ASN A 64 6.21 -14.62 -8.17
C ASN A 64 6.30 -15.66 -7.03
N GLU A 65 7.51 -15.93 -6.53
CA GLU A 65 7.73 -16.93 -5.48
C GLU A 65 6.94 -16.67 -4.20
N SER A 66 6.81 -15.40 -3.81
CA SER A 66 6.05 -15.00 -2.61
C SER A 66 4.53 -15.03 -2.81
N GLY A 67 4.03 -15.13 -4.05
CA GLY A 67 2.62 -15.05 -4.40
C GLY A 67 2.02 -13.64 -4.36
N PHE A 68 2.80 -12.63 -3.98
CA PHE A 68 2.39 -11.23 -3.92
C PHE A 68 3.60 -10.29 -4.07
N ASP A 69 3.30 -9.04 -4.38
CA ASP A 69 4.28 -7.95 -4.31
C ASP A 69 3.63 -6.71 -3.68
N PHE A 70 4.45 -5.77 -3.19
CA PHE A 70 3.96 -4.57 -2.54
C PHE A 70 4.88 -3.37 -2.75
N GLN A 71 4.31 -2.17 -2.61
CA GLN A 71 5.04 -0.90 -2.67
C GLN A 71 4.52 0.08 -1.62
N THR A 72 5.35 1.07 -1.27
CA THR A 72 5.08 2.00 -0.17
C THR A 72 5.15 3.45 -0.64
N TYR A 73 4.35 4.32 -0.02
CA TYR A 73 4.37 5.78 -0.18
C TYR A 73 4.52 6.42 1.20
N GLY A 74 5.26 7.53 1.26
CA GLY A 74 5.52 8.26 2.50
C GLY A 74 6.55 7.57 3.41
N VAL A 75 6.79 8.17 4.57
CA VAL A 75 7.78 7.69 5.54
C VAL A 75 7.10 6.78 6.56
N ASN A 76 7.65 5.59 6.76
CA ASN A 76 7.26 4.67 7.82
C ASN A 76 8.52 3.96 8.35
N ARG A 77 8.51 3.54 9.62
CA ARG A 77 9.60 2.74 10.19
C ARG A 77 9.69 1.33 9.61
N ARG A 78 8.60 0.82 9.02
CA ARG A 78 8.57 -0.42 8.25
C ARG A 78 8.88 -0.10 6.79
N ILE A 79 10.11 -0.31 6.38
CA ILE A 79 10.57 -0.04 5.02
C ILE A 79 10.73 -1.35 4.23
N PRO A 80 10.39 -1.36 2.93
CA PRO A 80 10.69 -2.49 2.07
C PRO A 80 12.21 -2.65 1.93
N VAL A 81 12.69 -3.90 2.02
CA VAL A 81 14.09 -4.26 1.76
C VAL A 81 14.12 -5.43 0.78
N ASP A 82 15.08 -5.41 -0.14
CA ASP A 82 15.36 -6.53 -1.03
C ASP A 82 16.50 -7.38 -0.46
N LEU A 83 16.24 -8.68 -0.31
CA LEU A 83 17.19 -9.68 0.18
C LEU A 83 17.18 -10.84 -0.80
N ASP A 84 18.19 -10.89 -1.67
CA ASP A 84 18.34 -11.90 -2.72
C ASP A 84 17.10 -12.04 -3.64
N GLY A 85 16.47 -10.91 -3.97
CA GLY A 85 15.26 -10.88 -4.81
C GLY A 85 13.95 -11.11 -4.05
N LEU A 86 14.00 -11.38 -2.74
CA LEU A 86 12.83 -11.41 -1.87
C LEU A 86 12.58 -10.04 -1.26
N ARG A 87 11.39 -9.49 -1.51
CA ARG A 87 10.95 -8.24 -0.88
C ARG A 87 10.42 -8.51 0.53
N LEU A 88 11.17 -8.08 1.53
CA LEU A 88 10.85 -8.19 2.95
C LEU A 88 10.61 -6.81 3.57
N VAL A 89 10.38 -6.77 4.89
CA VAL A 89 10.18 -5.53 5.65
C VAL A 89 11.24 -5.42 6.73
N SER A 90 12.03 -4.35 6.69
CA SER A 90 12.92 -3.97 7.79
C SER A 90 12.17 -3.03 8.74
N PHE A 91 12.31 -3.25 10.04
CA PHE A 91 11.73 -2.38 11.06
C PHE A 91 12.83 -1.54 11.70
N LEU A 92 12.88 -0.26 11.33
CA LEU A 92 13.90 0.67 11.80
C LEU A 92 13.77 0.94 13.31
N PRO A 93 14.89 1.11 14.02
CA PRO A 93 14.88 1.56 15.41
C PRO A 93 14.24 2.95 15.53
N LEU A 94 13.91 3.35 16.75
CA LEU A 94 13.55 4.75 17.00
C LEU A 94 14.81 5.60 16.84
N GLU A 95 14.73 6.68 16.06
CA GLU A 95 15.78 7.71 16.09
C GLU A 95 15.79 8.29 17.51
N ASN A 96 16.92 8.07 18.22
CA ASN A 96 17.20 8.31 19.65
C ASN A 96 17.08 7.08 20.57
N GLN A 97 18.17 6.30 20.63
CA GLN A 97 18.81 5.93 21.90
C GLN A 97 20.19 6.57 21.95
#